data_AF-A0A2J6HUN6-F1
#
_entry.id   AF-A0A2J6HUN6-F1
#
_cell.length_a   1.000
_cell.length_b   1.000
_cell.length_c   1.000
_cell.angle_alpha   90.00
_cell.angle_beta   90.00
_cell.angle_gamma   90.00
#
_symmetry.space_group_name_H-M   'P 1'
#
loop_
_entity.id
_entity.type
_entity.pdbx_description
1 polymer ?
#
loop_
_entity_poly.entity_id
_entity_poly.type
_entity_poly.pdbx_seq_one_letter_code
_entity_poly.pdbx_strand_id
1 'polypeptide(L)'
;MNRQAFKRFLRITGPGLLYAGAAIGVSHLVQSTRAGAMFNFDLVWVLIVANFLKYPFFEFGPRYATATGASLVDGYHRIGKWAVVVFAILTIMSMFIVQAAVTVVTVGLMAYIFNITIQITTLCVIVLIGSAVFLISGKYNALDKVIKFIIVLLALSTIVAVFAAIGVQGEISRDVIQRFNWTSLTDIFFLIAFIGWMPAPIDVSVWSSIWNLEKNKELGYTPQMKNVLLEFKIGYIGTAILALGFLALGALVMSGTGETLSSNGV
;
A
#
# COMPACT_ATOMS: atom_id res chain seq x y z
N MET A 1 -23.86 8.53 14.18
CA MET A 1 -24.45 7.48 13.31
C MET A 1 -25.21 6.48 14.19
N ASN A 2 -26.47 6.17 13.90
CA ASN A 2 -27.26 5.16 14.62
C ASN A 2 -26.57 3.77 14.52
N ARG A 3 -26.68 2.91 15.55
CA ARG A 3 -26.13 1.54 15.62
C ARG A 3 -26.42 0.69 14.36
N GLN A 4 -27.61 0.79 13.78
CA GLN A 4 -27.98 0.12 12.52
C GLN A 4 -27.25 0.69 11.31
N ALA A 5 -27.11 2.02 11.23
CA ALA A 5 -26.36 2.67 10.16
C ALA A 5 -24.86 2.32 10.23
N PHE A 6 -24.30 2.21 11.43
CA PHE A 6 -22.92 1.73 11.64
C PHE A 6 -22.74 0.28 11.21
N LYS A 7 -23.65 -0.63 11.60
CA LYS A 7 -23.62 -2.02 11.13
C LYS A 7 -23.73 -2.12 9.61
N ARG A 8 -24.57 -1.30 8.97
CA ARG A 8 -24.68 -1.25 7.51
C ARG A 8 -23.41 -0.72 6.86
N PHE A 9 -22.79 0.30 7.44
CA PHE A 9 -21.50 0.83 6.97
C PHE A 9 -20.39 -0.22 7.05
N LEU A 10 -20.27 -0.94 8.17
CA LEU A 10 -19.29 -2.03 8.33
C LEU A 10 -19.44 -3.13 7.27
N ARG A 11 -20.65 -3.42 6.81
CA ARG A 11 -20.86 -4.39 5.72
C ARG A 11 -20.36 -3.89 4.36
N ILE A 12 -20.36 -2.57 4.14
CA ILE A 12 -19.87 -1.94 2.91
C ILE A 12 -18.34 -1.92 2.89
N THR A 13 -17.69 -1.87 4.06
CA THR A 13 -16.23 -1.93 4.16
C THR A 13 -15.66 -3.17 3.47
N GLY A 14 -14.54 -2.98 2.80
CA GLY A 14 -13.84 -4.04 2.07
C GLY A 14 -12.99 -3.48 0.94
N PRO A 15 -13.58 -2.89 -0.11
CA PRO A 15 -12.83 -2.36 -1.24
C PRO A 15 -11.76 -1.32 -0.87
N GLY A 16 -12.06 -0.40 0.05
CA GLY A 16 -11.10 0.58 0.57
C GLY A 16 -10.00 -0.03 1.43
N LEU A 17 -10.30 -1.10 2.18
CA LEU A 17 -9.28 -1.85 2.94
C LEU A 17 -8.43 -2.76 2.05
N LEU A 18 -9.00 -3.30 0.97
CA LEU A 18 -8.28 -4.00 -0.09
C LEU A 18 -7.33 -3.03 -0.81
N TYR A 19 -7.81 -1.83 -1.12
CA TYR A 19 -6.96 -0.76 -1.62
C TYR A 19 -5.81 -0.47 -0.65
N ALA A 20 -6.13 -0.32 0.64
CA ALA A 20 -5.12 -0.07 1.65
C ALA A 20 -4.08 -1.19 1.69
N GLY A 21 -4.50 -2.45 1.68
CA GLY A 21 -3.57 -3.60 1.66
C GLY A 21 -2.77 -3.75 0.38
N ALA A 22 -3.31 -3.35 -0.76
CA ALA A 22 -2.56 -3.30 -2.01
C ALA A 22 -1.53 -2.15 -2.05
N ALA A 23 -1.83 -1.05 -1.36
CA ALA A 23 -0.93 0.10 -1.26
C ALA A 23 0.15 -0.09 -0.17
N ILE A 24 -0.19 -0.68 0.97
CA ILE A 24 0.72 -0.87 2.10
C ILE A 24 1.60 -2.09 1.84
N GLY A 25 2.68 -1.87 1.09
CA GLY A 25 3.73 -2.84 0.84
C GLY A 25 5.08 -2.12 0.81
N VAL A 26 5.80 -2.28 -0.31
CA VAL A 26 7.13 -1.68 -0.52
C VAL A 26 7.11 -0.15 -0.34
N SER A 27 6.06 0.56 -0.76
CA SER A 27 5.97 2.02 -0.62
C SER A 27 5.95 2.49 0.85
N HIS A 28 5.35 1.71 1.74
CA HIS A 28 5.22 2.06 3.16
C HIS A 28 6.35 1.43 3.98
N LEU A 29 6.40 0.10 4.01
CA LEU A 29 7.36 -0.67 4.82
C LEU A 29 8.82 -0.39 4.44
N VAL A 30 9.10 -0.21 3.15
CA VAL A 30 10.46 0.03 2.67
C VAL A 30 10.68 1.51 2.44
N GLN A 31 9.96 2.14 1.50
CA GLN A 31 10.30 3.50 1.05
C GLN A 31 10.03 4.58 2.10
N SER A 32 8.92 4.50 2.84
CA SER A 32 8.65 5.48 3.92
C SER A 32 9.64 5.34 5.06
N THR A 33 9.93 4.10 5.48
CA THR A 33 10.96 3.81 6.48
C THR A 33 12.34 4.31 6.03
N ARG A 34 12.73 4.08 4.77
CA ARG A 34 13.98 4.59 4.20
C ARG A 34 14.02 6.12 4.18
N ALA A 35 12.92 6.77 3.80
CA ALA A 35 12.82 8.23 3.82
C ALA A 35 13.09 8.78 5.23
N GLY A 36 12.50 8.14 6.25
CA GLY A 36 12.75 8.48 7.65
C GLY A 36 14.18 8.21 8.10
N ALA A 37 14.75 7.05 7.74
CA ALA A 37 16.10 6.69 8.13
C ALA A 37 17.15 7.64 7.51
N MET A 38 17.01 7.94 6.22
CA MET A 38 17.97 8.75 5.46
C MET A 38 17.80 10.25 5.67
N PHE A 39 16.56 10.75 5.67
CA PHE A 39 16.25 12.19 5.66
C PHE A 39 15.46 12.65 6.88
N ASN A 40 15.33 11.81 7.90
CA ASN A 40 14.56 12.11 9.11
C ASN A 40 13.12 12.55 8.74
N PHE A 41 12.59 13.60 9.35
CA PHE A 41 11.27 14.13 9.02
C PHE A 41 11.23 15.08 7.80
N ASP A 42 12.33 15.26 7.06
CA ASP A 42 12.43 16.25 5.97
C ASP A 42 11.46 15.96 4.80
N LEU A 43 11.18 14.68 4.52
CA LEU A 43 10.30 14.26 3.42
C LEU A 43 8.82 14.07 3.82
N VAL A 44 8.42 14.41 5.04
CA VAL A 44 7.02 14.31 5.49
C VAL A 44 6.08 15.12 4.61
N TRP A 45 6.47 16.35 4.24
CA TRP A 45 5.63 17.19 3.39
C TRP A 45 5.48 16.60 1.98
N VAL A 46 6.54 15.96 1.44
CA VAL A 46 6.49 15.27 0.14
C VAL A 46 5.48 14.13 0.18
N LEU A 47 5.51 13.32 1.24
CA LEU A 47 4.55 12.24 1.45
C LEU A 47 3.11 12.77 1.44
N ILE A 48 2.85 13.84 2.19
CA ILE A 48 1.52 14.45 2.27
C ILE A 48 1.07 14.97 0.91
N VAL A 49 1.94 15.71 0.20
CA VAL A 49 1.65 16.27 -1.13
C VAL A 49 1.42 15.17 -2.16
N ALA A 50 2.26 14.12 -2.17
CA ALA A 50 2.12 13.00 -3.11
C ALA A 50 0.78 12.27 -2.94
N ASN A 51 0.35 12.03 -1.69
CA ASN A 51 -0.97 11.46 -1.41
C ASN A 51 -2.09 12.44 -1.81
N PHE A 52 -1.99 13.70 -1.42
CA PHE A 52 -3.02 14.69 -1.75
C PHE A 52 -3.24 14.82 -3.26
N LEU A 53 -2.17 14.96 -4.05
CA LEU A 53 -2.24 15.13 -5.50
C LEU A 53 -2.78 13.90 -6.22
N LYS A 54 -2.47 12.69 -5.71
CA LYS A 54 -2.89 11.45 -6.36
C LYS A 54 -4.27 10.97 -5.96
N TYR A 55 -4.83 11.47 -4.87
CA TYR A 55 -6.15 11.07 -4.37
C TYR A 55 -7.25 10.99 -5.45
N PRO A 56 -7.42 11.99 -6.35
CA PRO A 56 -8.48 11.95 -7.36
C PRO A 56 -8.39 10.75 -8.31
N PHE A 57 -7.17 10.32 -8.66
CA PHE A 57 -6.96 9.19 -9.56
C PHE A 57 -7.45 7.88 -8.95
N PHE A 58 -7.27 7.71 -7.64
CA PHE A 58 -7.71 6.51 -6.95
C PHE A 58 -9.20 6.54 -6.60
N GLU A 59 -9.72 7.70 -6.19
CA GLU A 59 -11.15 7.88 -5.91
C GLU A 59 -12.01 7.59 -7.16
N PHE A 60 -11.45 7.82 -8.35
CA PHE A 60 -12.14 7.56 -9.60
C PHE A 60 -12.56 6.10 -9.76
N GLY A 61 -11.79 5.13 -9.24
CA GLY A 61 -12.13 3.70 -9.27
C GLY A 61 -13.49 3.36 -8.65
N PRO A 62 -13.67 3.54 -7.32
CA PRO A 62 -14.95 3.28 -6.65
C PRO A 62 -16.08 4.16 -7.20
N ARG A 63 -15.79 5.42 -7.53
CA ARG A 63 -16.78 6.35 -8.08
C ARG A 63 -17.32 5.88 -9.42
N TYR A 64 -16.44 5.49 -10.34
CA TYR A 64 -16.83 5.00 -11.65
C TYR A 64 -17.64 3.70 -11.55
N ALA A 65 -17.18 2.74 -10.75
CA ALA A 65 -17.88 1.48 -10.53
C ALA A 65 -19.29 1.67 -9.95
N THR A 66 -19.42 2.55 -8.97
CA THR A 66 -20.71 2.83 -8.31
C THR A 66 -21.66 3.60 -9.23
N ALA A 67 -21.16 4.53 -10.03
CA ALA A 67 -21.98 5.35 -10.92
C ALA A 67 -22.45 4.59 -12.18
N THR A 68 -21.62 3.70 -12.71
CA THR A 68 -21.87 3.05 -14.01
C THR A 68 -22.26 1.58 -13.92
N GLY A 69 -22.02 0.93 -12.78
CA GLY A 69 -22.15 -0.53 -12.65
C GLY A 69 -21.11 -1.32 -13.46
N ALA A 70 -20.08 -0.65 -13.99
CA ALA A 70 -19.04 -1.24 -14.83
C ALA A 70 -17.64 -0.90 -14.29
N SER A 71 -16.64 -1.72 -14.64
CA SER A 71 -15.27 -1.54 -14.17
C SER A 71 -14.55 -0.47 -14.99
N LEU A 72 -13.41 0.02 -14.51
CA LEU A 72 -12.57 0.92 -15.31
C LEU A 72 -12.02 0.24 -16.58
N VAL A 73 -11.87 -1.09 -16.59
CA VAL A 73 -11.53 -1.83 -17.81
C VAL A 73 -12.63 -1.71 -18.85
N ASP A 74 -13.90 -1.83 -18.43
CA ASP A 74 -15.05 -1.58 -19.31
C ASP A 74 -15.07 -0.12 -19.78
N GLY A 75 -14.68 0.82 -18.92
CA GLY A 75 -14.48 2.22 -19.28
C GLY A 75 -13.43 2.41 -20.37
N TYR A 76 -12.27 1.77 -20.25
CA TYR A 76 -11.25 1.79 -21.31
C TYR A 76 -11.76 1.16 -22.60
N HIS A 77 -12.54 0.07 -22.50
CA HIS A 77 -13.14 -0.55 -23.68
C HIS A 77 -14.11 0.39 -24.40
N ARG A 78 -14.87 1.22 -23.67
CA ARG A 78 -15.75 2.26 -24.24
C ARG A 78 -14.98 3.35 -24.98
N ILE A 79 -13.75 3.66 -24.58
CA ILE A 79 -12.85 4.57 -25.33
C ILE A 79 -12.37 3.89 -26.61
N GLY A 80 -12.06 2.60 -26.54
CA GLY A 80 -11.74 1.75 -27.67
C GLY A 80 -10.84 0.59 -27.29
N LYS A 81 -10.79 -0.43 -28.16
CA LYS A 81 -9.94 -1.63 -27.94
C LYS A 81 -8.47 -1.28 -27.72
N TRP A 82 -7.98 -0.22 -28.35
CA TRP A 82 -6.60 0.25 -28.20
C TRP A 82 -6.26 0.63 -26.74
N ALA A 83 -7.19 1.24 -26.01
CA ALA A 83 -6.96 1.66 -24.61
C ALA A 83 -6.82 0.44 -23.69
N VAL A 84 -7.61 -0.61 -23.94
CA VAL A 84 -7.50 -1.90 -23.23
C VAL A 84 -6.18 -2.58 -23.54
N VAL A 85 -5.73 -2.56 -24.80
CA VAL A 85 -4.44 -3.13 -25.21
C VAL A 85 -3.28 -2.40 -24.54
N VAL A 86 -3.29 -1.06 -24.52
CA VAL A 86 -2.28 -0.25 -23.83
C VAL A 86 -2.26 -0.59 -22.34
N PHE A 87 -3.44 -0.66 -21.69
CA PHE A 87 -3.53 -1.05 -20.28
C PHE A 87 -3.00 -2.47 -20.02
N ALA A 88 -3.29 -3.42 -20.92
CA ALA A 88 -2.80 -4.78 -20.81
C ALA A 88 -1.27 -4.85 -20.94
N ILE A 89 -0.68 -4.12 -21.90
CA ILE A 89 0.78 -4.04 -22.06
C ILE A 89 1.42 -3.46 -20.80
N LEU A 90 0.89 -2.35 -20.27
CA LEU A 90 1.38 -1.74 -19.03
C LEU A 90 1.29 -2.70 -17.85
N THR A 91 0.17 -3.41 -17.71
CA THR A 91 -0.06 -4.39 -16.65
C THR A 91 0.92 -5.56 -16.75
N ILE A 92 1.14 -6.11 -17.93
CA ILE A 92 2.09 -7.22 -18.13
C ILE A 92 3.52 -6.80 -17.78
N MET A 93 3.92 -5.58 -18.16
CA MET A 93 5.25 -5.07 -17.81
C MET A 93 5.40 -4.83 -16.30
N SER A 94 4.40 -4.24 -15.65
CA SER A 94 4.48 -3.90 -14.23
C SER A 94 4.31 -5.10 -13.31
N MET A 95 3.46 -6.08 -13.67
CA MET A 95 3.06 -7.15 -12.76
C MET A 95 4.25 -8.01 -12.30
N PHE A 96 5.20 -8.32 -13.18
CA PHE A 96 6.36 -9.14 -12.81
C PHE A 96 7.26 -8.40 -11.83
N ILE A 97 7.46 -7.09 -12.04
CA ILE A 97 8.29 -6.24 -11.18
C ILE A 97 7.64 -6.11 -9.80
N VAL A 98 6.34 -5.77 -9.75
CA VAL A 98 5.59 -5.65 -8.51
C VAL A 98 5.57 -6.98 -7.76
N GLN A 99 5.28 -8.09 -8.46
CA GLN A 99 5.20 -9.40 -7.83
C GLN A 99 6.55 -9.85 -7.28
N ALA A 100 7.63 -9.65 -8.03
CA ALA A 100 8.97 -9.97 -7.54
C ALA A 100 9.32 -9.15 -6.29
N ALA A 101 9.10 -7.84 -6.32
CA ALA A 101 9.41 -6.96 -5.19
C ALA A 101 8.63 -7.32 -3.92
N VAL A 102 7.31 -7.51 -4.03
CA VAL A 102 6.45 -7.86 -2.88
C VAL A 102 6.79 -9.24 -2.34
N THR A 103 7.03 -10.23 -3.22
CA THR A 103 7.34 -11.61 -2.80
C THR A 103 8.69 -11.68 -2.09
N VAL A 104 9.73 -11.05 -2.63
CA VAL A 104 11.07 -11.07 -2.04
C VAL A 104 11.08 -10.38 -0.68
N VAL A 105 10.44 -9.22 -0.54
CA VAL A 105 10.35 -8.53 0.76
C VAL A 105 9.58 -9.38 1.78
N THR A 106 8.48 -9.99 1.36
CA THR A 106 7.67 -10.86 2.25
C THR A 106 8.48 -12.06 2.74
N VAL A 107 9.15 -12.76 1.82
CA VAL A 107 9.97 -13.93 2.14
C VAL A 107 11.20 -13.55 2.94
N GLY A 108 11.85 -12.43 2.62
CA GLY A 108 13.02 -11.93 3.35
C GLY A 108 12.68 -11.64 4.82
N LEU A 109 11.59 -10.92 5.07
CA LEU A 109 11.09 -10.67 6.43
C LEU A 109 10.71 -11.95 7.16
N MET A 110 10.00 -12.86 6.48
CA MET A 110 9.63 -14.16 7.06
C MET A 110 10.87 -14.97 7.43
N ALA A 111 11.85 -15.07 6.53
CA ALA A 111 13.06 -15.82 6.77
C ALA A 111 13.88 -15.23 7.93
N TYR A 112 13.97 -13.91 8.01
CA TYR A 112 14.64 -13.21 9.10
C TYR A 112 13.95 -13.43 10.46
N ILE A 113 12.64 -13.21 10.55
CA ILE A 113 11.89 -13.31 11.82
C ILE A 113 11.86 -14.74 12.35
N PHE A 114 11.68 -15.74 11.48
CA PHE A 114 11.57 -17.14 11.87
C PHE A 114 12.90 -17.89 11.81
N ASN A 115 14.01 -17.20 11.52
CA ASN A 115 15.35 -17.80 11.34
C ASN A 115 15.34 -18.99 10.35
N ILE A 116 14.65 -18.83 9.22
CA ILE A 116 14.53 -19.87 8.19
C ILE A 116 15.75 -19.81 7.28
N THR A 117 16.45 -20.93 7.14
CA THR A 117 17.67 -21.06 6.32
C THR A 117 17.43 -21.59 4.90
N ILE A 118 16.15 -21.80 4.53
CA ILE A 118 15.77 -22.23 3.18
C ILE A 118 16.11 -21.14 2.17
N GLN A 119 16.57 -21.55 0.98
CA GLN A 119 16.85 -20.64 -0.13
C GLN A 119 15.65 -19.73 -0.44
N ILE A 120 15.89 -18.42 -0.51
CA ILE A 120 14.87 -17.38 -0.74
C ILE A 120 14.01 -17.70 -1.96
N THR A 121 14.62 -18.12 -3.07
CA THR A 121 13.89 -18.49 -4.29
C THR A 121 12.86 -19.59 -4.06
N THR A 122 13.19 -20.61 -3.27
CA THR A 122 12.28 -21.72 -2.94
C THR A 122 11.12 -21.23 -2.09
N LEU A 123 11.41 -20.38 -1.09
CA LEU A 123 10.38 -19.77 -0.26
C LEU A 123 9.44 -18.86 -1.09
N CYS A 124 9.98 -18.11 -2.06
CA CYS A 124 9.16 -17.32 -3.00
C CYS A 124 8.18 -18.21 -3.77
N VAL A 125 8.65 -19.33 -4.33
CA VAL A 125 7.79 -20.28 -5.05
C VAL A 125 6.69 -20.83 -4.13
N ILE A 126 7.03 -21.22 -2.90
CA ILE A 126 6.07 -21.73 -1.91
C ILE A 126 5.01 -20.69 -1.59
N VAL A 127 5.41 -19.44 -1.28
CA VAL A 127 4.49 -18.35 -0.95
C VAL A 127 3.58 -18.01 -2.13
N LEU A 128 4.12 -17.99 -3.35
CA LEU A 128 3.34 -17.74 -4.57
C LEU A 128 2.30 -18.83 -4.83
N ILE A 129 2.69 -20.11 -4.73
CA ILE A 129 1.76 -21.23 -4.89
C ILE A 129 0.68 -21.19 -3.81
N GLY A 130 1.07 -20.97 -2.55
CA GLY A 130 0.12 -20.86 -1.44
C GLY A 130 -0.88 -19.72 -1.64
N SER A 131 -0.40 -18.57 -2.11
CA SER A 131 -1.25 -17.41 -2.43
C SER A 131 -2.20 -17.70 -3.60
N ALA A 132 -1.72 -18.40 -4.64
CA ALA A 132 -2.56 -18.80 -5.77
C ALA A 132 -3.66 -19.77 -5.35
N VAL A 133 -3.33 -20.81 -4.58
CA VAL A 133 -4.31 -21.77 -4.05
C VAL A 133 -5.34 -21.05 -3.17
N PHE A 134 -4.90 -20.19 -2.26
CA PHE A 134 -5.78 -19.40 -1.39
C PHE A 134 -6.78 -18.56 -2.20
N LEU A 135 -6.32 -17.85 -3.24
CA LEU A 135 -7.18 -17.02 -4.08
C LEU A 135 -8.17 -17.84 -4.91
N ILE A 136 -7.74 -18.97 -5.49
CA ILE A 136 -8.59 -19.84 -6.29
C ILE A 136 -9.71 -20.46 -5.44
N SER A 137 -9.40 -20.90 -4.23
CA SER A 137 -10.38 -21.53 -3.32
C SER A 137 -11.32 -20.52 -2.65
N GLY A 138 -10.78 -19.39 -2.18
CA GLY A 138 -11.51 -18.44 -1.32
C GLY A 138 -12.24 -17.32 -2.07
N LYS A 139 -11.84 -17.03 -3.32
CA LYS A 139 -12.35 -15.93 -4.15
C LYS A 139 -12.37 -14.58 -3.37
N TYR A 140 -13.24 -13.65 -3.77
CA TYR A 140 -13.35 -12.32 -3.17
C TYR A 140 -13.71 -12.35 -1.66
N ASN A 141 -14.61 -13.23 -1.24
CA ASN A 141 -15.13 -13.23 0.14
C ASN A 141 -14.05 -13.62 1.18
N ALA A 142 -13.20 -14.59 0.87
CA ALA A 142 -12.06 -14.93 1.75
C ALA A 142 -11.05 -13.78 1.78
N LEU A 143 -10.72 -13.21 0.63
CA LEU A 143 -9.77 -12.11 0.50
C LEU A 143 -10.23 -10.88 1.31
N ASP A 144 -11.50 -10.50 1.21
CA ASP A 144 -12.08 -9.38 1.96
C ASP A 144 -11.99 -9.57 3.48
N LYS A 145 -12.28 -10.77 3.98
CA LYS A 145 -12.21 -11.06 5.42
C LYS A 145 -10.77 -11.05 5.94
N VAL A 146 -9.87 -11.69 5.21
CA VAL A 146 -8.46 -11.79 5.61
C VAL A 146 -7.78 -10.43 5.57
N ILE A 147 -8.00 -9.63 4.52
CA ILE A 147 -7.34 -8.32 4.41
C ILE A 147 -7.81 -7.37 5.52
N LYS A 148 -9.09 -7.43 5.92
CA LYS A 148 -9.61 -6.64 7.04
C LYS A 148 -8.84 -6.92 8.32
N PHE A 149 -8.64 -8.20 8.61
CA PHE A 149 -7.88 -8.62 9.78
C PHE A 149 -6.41 -8.14 9.69
N ILE A 150 -5.75 -8.40 8.57
CA ILE A 150 -4.33 -8.06 8.37
C ILE A 150 -4.12 -6.55 8.49
N ILE A 151 -4.95 -5.72 7.84
CA ILE A 151 -4.77 -4.26 7.84
C ILE A 151 -5.03 -3.65 9.21
N VAL A 152 -6.05 -4.13 9.93
CA VAL A 152 -6.29 -3.67 11.30
C VAL A 152 -5.14 -4.06 12.21
N LEU A 153 -4.65 -5.30 12.11
CA LEU A 153 -3.52 -5.78 12.90
C LEU A 153 -2.26 -4.96 12.60
N LEU A 154 -1.94 -4.74 11.32
CA LEU A 154 -0.81 -3.95 10.87
C LEU A 154 -0.91 -2.50 11.36
N ALA A 155 -2.10 -1.90 11.29
CA ALA A 155 -2.28 -0.53 11.74
C ALA A 155 -2.05 -0.39 13.24
N LEU A 156 -2.62 -1.31 14.04
CA LEU A 156 -2.44 -1.32 15.48
C LEU A 156 -0.98 -1.58 15.87
N SER A 157 -0.32 -2.56 15.25
CA SER A 157 1.09 -2.87 15.54
C SER A 157 2.00 -1.70 15.17
N THR A 158 1.75 -1.03 14.05
CA THR A 158 2.52 0.15 13.63
C THR A 158 2.35 1.30 14.63
N ILE A 159 1.12 1.57 15.07
CA ILE A 159 0.86 2.62 16.08
C ILE A 159 1.61 2.30 17.37
N VAL A 160 1.50 1.06 17.87
CA VAL A 160 2.21 0.63 19.09
C VAL A 160 3.72 0.78 18.91
N ALA A 161 4.27 0.36 17.77
CA ALA A 161 5.69 0.48 17.47
C ALA A 161 6.17 1.94 17.45
N VAL A 162 5.41 2.85 16.83
CA VAL A 162 5.75 4.28 16.79
C VAL A 162 5.80 4.85 18.21
N PHE A 163 4.78 4.58 19.04
CA PHE A 163 4.77 5.05 20.43
C PHE A 163 5.90 4.44 21.26
N ALA A 164 6.23 3.16 21.06
CA ALA A 164 7.35 2.51 21.74
C ALA A 164 8.71 3.07 21.32
N ALA A 165 8.84 3.57 20.08
CA ALA A 165 10.06 4.21 19.59
C ALA A 165 10.26 5.63 20.15
N ILE A 166 9.23 6.29 20.66
CA ILE A 166 9.36 7.61 21.29
C ILE A 166 10.17 7.46 22.58
N GLY A 167 11.36 8.08 22.61
CA GLY A 167 12.27 8.02 23.75
C GLY A 167 13.38 6.97 23.61
N VAL A 168 13.37 6.16 22.55
CA VAL A 168 14.52 5.37 22.11
C VAL A 168 15.48 6.30 21.38
N GLN A 169 16.03 7.29 22.08
CA GLN A 169 17.13 8.10 21.57
C GLN A 169 18.41 7.38 22.00
N GLY A 170 19.00 6.60 21.09
CA GLY A 170 20.43 6.28 21.22
C GLY A 170 21.25 7.58 21.25
N GLU A 171 22.55 7.51 21.52
CA GLU A 171 23.45 8.67 21.39
C GLU A 171 23.52 9.13 19.92
N ILE A 172 22.49 9.85 19.48
CA ILE A 172 22.35 10.34 18.10
C ILE A 172 23.29 11.53 17.99
N SER A 173 24.40 11.34 17.29
CA SER A 173 25.25 12.44 16.86
C SER A 173 24.46 13.32 15.89
N ARG A 174 24.17 14.56 16.31
CA ARG A 174 23.44 15.54 15.49
C ARG A 174 24.12 15.86 14.16
N ASP A 175 25.41 15.52 14.05
CA ASP A 175 26.24 15.74 12.87
C ASP A 175 26.02 14.71 11.74
N VAL A 176 25.29 13.60 11.99
CA VAL A 176 25.02 12.55 10.99
C VAL A 176 23.63 12.69 10.34
N ILE A 177 22.83 13.68 10.75
CA ILE A 177 21.50 13.91 10.16
C ILE A 177 21.67 14.47 8.74
N GLN A 178 21.53 13.62 7.72
CA GLN A 178 21.51 14.03 6.33
C GLN A 178 20.18 14.75 6.03
N ARG A 179 20.29 16.00 5.55
CA ARG A 179 19.16 16.71 4.96
C ARG A 179 19.07 16.37 3.48
N PHE A 180 17.87 16.44 2.91
CA PHE A 180 17.69 16.21 1.50
C PHE A 180 18.50 17.23 0.66
N ASN A 181 19.33 16.73 -0.25
CA ASN A 181 20.15 17.57 -1.10
C ASN A 181 19.57 17.65 -2.53
N TRP A 182 19.02 18.81 -2.87
CA TRP A 182 18.45 19.09 -4.20
C TRP A 182 19.44 19.05 -5.36
N THR A 183 20.75 19.08 -5.10
CA THR A 183 21.78 18.93 -6.14
C THR A 183 22.30 17.50 -6.26
N SER A 184 21.95 16.61 -5.32
CA SER A 184 22.34 15.20 -5.35
C SER A 184 21.42 14.43 -6.30
N LEU A 185 21.99 13.83 -7.35
CA LEU A 185 21.24 12.97 -8.26
C LEU A 185 20.63 11.76 -7.53
N THR A 186 21.34 11.20 -6.54
CA THR A 186 20.87 10.06 -5.75
C THR A 186 19.60 10.41 -4.97
N ASP A 187 19.60 11.58 -4.31
CA ASP A 187 18.47 12.07 -3.52
C ASP A 187 17.28 12.38 -4.45
N ILE A 188 17.54 12.99 -5.61
CA ILE A 188 16.51 13.24 -6.62
C ILE A 188 15.91 11.93 -7.15
N PHE A 189 16.72 10.91 -7.44
CA PHE A 189 16.22 9.61 -7.88
C PHE A 189 15.41 8.90 -6.78
N PHE A 190 15.86 8.99 -5.52
CA PHE A 190 15.08 8.52 -4.38
C PHE A 190 13.73 9.24 -4.30
N LEU A 191 13.73 10.58 -4.43
CA LEU A 191 12.52 11.39 -4.39
C LEU A 191 11.53 11.01 -5.50
N ILE A 192 12.02 10.82 -6.72
CA ILE A 192 11.20 10.38 -7.87
C ILE A 192 10.58 9.01 -7.57
N ALA A 193 11.37 8.06 -7.06
CA ALA A 193 10.85 6.75 -6.67
C ALA A 193 9.85 6.85 -5.52
N PHE A 194 10.14 7.64 -4.48
CA PHE A 194 9.29 7.84 -3.31
C PHE A 194 7.94 8.43 -3.70
N ILE A 195 7.93 9.52 -4.47
CA ILE A 195 6.70 10.13 -5.00
C ILE A 195 6.00 9.17 -5.96
N GLY A 196 6.73 8.50 -6.85
CA GLY A 196 6.17 7.58 -7.85
C GLY A 196 5.38 6.44 -7.22
N TRP A 197 5.91 5.82 -6.17
CA TRP A 197 5.31 4.68 -5.50
C TRP A 197 4.31 5.04 -4.39
N MET A 198 4.36 6.24 -3.82
CA MET A 198 3.45 6.66 -2.76
C MET A 198 2.09 7.15 -3.31
N PRO A 199 0.94 6.73 -2.77
CA PRO A 199 0.75 5.56 -1.89
C PRO A 199 0.82 4.22 -2.64
N ALA A 200 0.44 4.23 -3.92
CA ALA A 200 0.47 3.06 -4.80
C ALA A 200 0.64 3.49 -6.28
N PRO A 201 0.90 2.54 -7.19
CA PRO A 201 0.73 2.72 -8.62
C PRO A 201 -0.73 3.07 -9.00
N ILE A 202 -0.93 3.96 -9.99
CA ILE A 202 -2.25 4.51 -10.34
C ILE A 202 -3.21 3.45 -10.90
N ASP A 203 -2.70 2.38 -11.50
CA ASP A 203 -3.46 1.24 -12.01
C ASP A 203 -4.23 0.48 -10.93
N VAL A 204 -3.86 0.61 -9.64
CA VAL A 204 -4.64 0.07 -8.51
C VAL A 204 -6.06 0.65 -8.47
N SER A 205 -6.30 1.83 -9.04
CA SER A 205 -7.66 2.38 -9.23
C SER A 205 -8.58 1.44 -10.03
N VAL A 206 -8.02 0.73 -11.01
CA VAL A 206 -8.74 -0.25 -11.84
C VAL A 206 -9.16 -1.43 -10.98
N TRP A 207 -8.27 -1.94 -10.12
CA TRP A 207 -8.57 -3.04 -9.21
C TRP A 207 -9.63 -2.64 -8.19
N SER A 208 -9.51 -1.43 -7.64
CA SER A 208 -10.52 -0.86 -6.73
C SER A 208 -11.90 -0.81 -7.39
N SER A 209 -11.99 -0.45 -8.68
CA SER A 209 -13.27 -0.46 -9.42
C SER A 209 -13.88 -1.87 -9.48
N ILE A 210 -13.07 -2.90 -9.70
CA ILE A 210 -13.52 -4.30 -9.77
C ILE A 210 -13.97 -4.78 -8.38
N TRP A 211 -13.19 -4.51 -7.33
CA TRP A 211 -13.54 -4.90 -5.96
C TRP A 211 -14.84 -4.25 -5.48
N ASN A 212 -15.13 -3.02 -5.93
CA ASN A 212 -16.42 -2.40 -5.64
C ASN A 212 -17.59 -3.14 -6.31
N LEU A 213 -17.43 -3.58 -7.56
CA LEU A 213 -18.46 -4.40 -8.22
C LEU A 213 -18.64 -5.76 -7.54
N GLU A 214 -17.55 -6.42 -7.15
CA GLU A 214 -17.62 -7.69 -6.40
C GLU A 214 -18.28 -7.50 -5.04
N LYS A 215 -17.99 -6.41 -4.33
CA LYS A 215 -18.67 -6.07 -3.07
C LYS A 215 -20.16 -5.83 -3.30
N ASN A 216 -20.55 -5.16 -4.39
CA ASN A 216 -21.97 -4.96 -4.71
C ASN A 216 -22.70 -6.29 -4.96
N LYS A 217 -22.05 -7.24 -5.66
CA LYS A 217 -22.57 -8.60 -5.86
C LYS A 217 -22.73 -9.34 -4.54
N GLU A 218 -21.74 -9.26 -3.64
CA GLU A 218 -21.80 -9.85 -2.30
C GLU A 218 -22.92 -9.24 -1.44
N LEU A 219 -23.14 -7.93 -1.56
CA LEU A 219 -24.19 -7.22 -0.83
C LEU A 219 -25.59 -7.45 -1.39
N GLY A 220 -25.71 -7.80 -2.68
CA GLY A 220 -26.98 -7.92 -3.41
C GLY A 220 -27.60 -6.57 -3.77
N TYR A 221 -26.89 -5.46 -3.58
CA TYR A 221 -27.32 -4.12 -3.96
C TYR A 221 -26.12 -3.18 -4.10
N THR A 222 -26.29 -2.07 -4.81
CA THR A 222 -25.28 -1.00 -4.91
C THR A 222 -25.45 0.00 -3.76
N PRO A 223 -24.45 0.19 -2.88
CA PRO A 223 -24.52 1.18 -1.81
C PRO A 223 -24.58 2.61 -2.33
N GLN A 224 -25.05 3.54 -1.48
CA GLN A 224 -25.04 4.96 -1.82
C GLN A 224 -23.60 5.46 -2.03
N MET A 225 -23.39 6.25 -3.08
CA MET A 225 -22.08 6.83 -3.44
C MET A 225 -21.34 7.41 -2.24
N LYS A 226 -22.01 8.20 -1.40
CA LYS A 226 -21.41 8.80 -0.20
C LYS A 226 -20.76 7.78 0.74
N ASN A 227 -21.34 6.59 0.88
CA ASN A 227 -20.84 5.55 1.77
C ASN A 227 -19.65 4.84 1.14
N VAL A 228 -19.70 4.59 -0.17
CA VAL A 228 -18.59 4.01 -0.93
C VAL A 228 -17.37 4.94 -0.88
N LEU A 229 -17.58 6.23 -1.15
CA LEU A 229 -16.50 7.22 -1.10
C LEU A 229 -15.96 7.42 0.32
N LEU A 230 -16.82 7.38 1.34
CA LEU A 230 -16.37 7.47 2.73
C LEU A 230 -15.51 6.25 3.12
N GLU A 231 -15.95 5.05 2.75
CA GLU A 231 -15.20 3.80 2.98
C GLU A 231 -13.84 3.83 2.30
N PHE A 232 -13.81 4.24 1.03
CA PHE A 232 -12.57 4.40 0.28
C PHE A 232 -11.64 5.46 0.92
N LYS A 233 -12.19 6.61 1.33
CA LYS A 233 -11.43 7.67 2.04
C LYS A 233 -10.80 7.16 3.32
N ILE A 234 -11.48 6.34 4.10
CA ILE A 234 -10.91 5.75 5.33
C ILE A 234 -9.71 4.87 4.99
N GLY A 235 -9.83 4.01 3.98
CA GLY A 235 -8.70 3.20 3.51
C GLY A 235 -7.52 4.04 3.03
N TYR A 236 -7.80 5.03 2.17
CA TYR A 236 -6.80 5.92 1.58
C TYR A 236 -6.07 6.80 2.60
N ILE A 237 -6.81 7.44 3.50
CA ILE A 237 -6.20 8.27 4.56
C ILE A 237 -5.46 7.36 5.54
N GLY A 238 -5.99 6.16 5.82
CA GLY A 238 -5.33 5.15 6.63
C GLY A 238 -3.95 4.77 6.08
N THR A 239 -3.79 4.63 4.77
CA THR A 239 -2.46 4.36 4.18
C THR A 239 -1.50 5.51 4.41
N ALA A 240 -1.93 6.76 4.17
CA ALA A 240 -1.08 7.93 4.41
C ALA A 240 -0.65 8.05 5.89
N ILE A 241 -1.55 7.76 6.84
CA ILE A 241 -1.21 7.73 8.27
C ILE A 241 -0.17 6.64 8.57
N LEU A 242 -0.32 5.45 8.00
CA LEU A 242 0.65 4.38 8.20
C LEU A 242 1.99 4.68 7.54
N ALA A 243 2.00 5.35 6.39
CA ALA A 243 3.23 5.82 5.75
C ALA A 243 3.99 6.78 6.66
N LEU A 244 3.29 7.71 7.31
CA LEU A 244 3.88 8.60 8.32
C LEU A 244 4.41 7.81 9.52
N GLY A 245 3.71 6.77 9.96
CA GLY A 245 4.17 5.86 11.01
C GLY A 245 5.48 5.17 10.66
N PHE A 246 5.58 4.59 9.45
CA PHE A 246 6.82 3.96 8.97
C PHE A 246 7.96 4.95 8.79
N LEU A 247 7.67 6.15 8.28
CA LEU A 247 8.66 7.24 8.22
C LEU A 247 9.15 7.62 9.62
N ALA A 248 8.24 7.79 10.58
CA ALA A 248 8.61 8.06 11.96
C ALA A 248 9.46 6.95 12.57
N LEU A 249 9.14 5.68 12.31
CA LEU A 249 9.98 4.55 12.76
C LEU A 249 11.39 4.61 12.18
N GLY A 250 11.52 4.88 10.87
CA GLY A 250 12.83 5.09 10.26
C GLY A 250 13.61 6.25 10.89
N ALA A 251 12.94 7.38 11.11
CA ALA A 251 13.56 8.57 11.69
C ALA A 251 13.97 8.39 13.16
N LEU A 252 13.14 7.72 13.97
CA LEU A 252 13.36 7.57 15.41
C LEU A 252 14.32 6.43 15.74
N VAL A 253 14.32 5.34 14.96
CA VAL A 253 15.09 4.12 15.29
C VAL A 253 16.35 3.98 14.46
N MET A 254 16.34 4.43 13.20
CA MET A 254 17.42 4.15 12.24
C MET A 254 18.25 5.37 11.88
N SER A 255 17.71 6.59 11.99
CA SER A 255 18.44 7.80 11.62
C SER A 255 19.54 8.11 12.63
N GLY A 256 20.75 8.40 12.11
CA GLY A 256 21.89 8.78 12.95
C GLY A 256 22.59 7.63 13.69
N THR A 257 22.23 6.37 13.41
CA THR A 257 22.91 5.19 14.00
C THR A 257 24.22 4.83 13.30
N GLY A 258 24.49 5.37 12.11
CA GLY A 258 25.65 5.04 11.28
C GLY A 258 25.53 3.71 10.52
N GLU A 259 24.44 2.95 10.73
CA GLU A 259 24.15 1.73 9.99
C GLU A 259 23.76 2.04 8.55
N THR A 260 24.33 1.29 7.60
CA THR A 260 23.97 1.42 6.19
C THR A 260 22.86 0.44 5.85
N LEU A 261 21.81 0.94 5.17
CA LEU A 261 20.73 0.09 4.69
C LEU A 261 21.28 -0.90 3.65
N SER A 262 20.99 -2.20 3.85
CA SER A 262 21.33 -3.24 2.87
C SER A 262 20.87 -2.84 1.47
N SER A 263 21.78 -2.96 0.50
CA SER A 263 21.47 -2.77 -0.93
C SER A 263 20.58 -3.89 -1.47
N ASN A 264 20.60 -5.05 -0.81
CA ASN A 264 19.70 -6.15 -1.07
C ASN A 264 18.44 -5.90 -0.26
N GLY A 265 17.25 -6.06 -0.84
CA GLY A 265 15.97 -5.90 -0.11
C GLY A 265 15.70 -6.98 0.94
N VAL A 266 16.79 -7.58 1.48
CA VAL A 266 16.92 -8.63 2.48
C VAL A 266 18.20 -8.36 3.27
#